data_AF-A0A5J4QMZ4-F1
#
_entry.id   AF-A0A5J4QMZ4-F1
#
_cell.length_a   1.000
_cell.length_b   1.000
_cell.length_c   1.000
_cell.angle_alpha   90.00
_cell.angle_beta   90.00
_cell.angle_gamma   90.00
#
_symmetry.space_group_name_H-M   'P 1'
#
loop_
_entity.id
_entity.type
_entity.pdbx_description
1 polymer ?
#
loop_
_entity_poly.entity_id
_entity_poly.type
_entity_poly.pdbx_seq_one_letter_code
_entity_poly.pdbx_strand_id
1 'polypeptide(L)'
;MGKREKTGVNFNIPLLEVPKMILDKYKGSLPNNVVLPVLSNQKMNAYLKEIGDLCGIEKELTFHLARHSFATLTLSKGVSIESVSNTKLLSR
;
A
#
# COMPACT_ATOMS: atom_id res chain seq x y z
N MET A 1 -5.13 11.54 -11.65
CA MET A 1 -4.21 12.32 -10.80
C MET A 1 -4.94 12.64 -9.50
N GLY A 2 -4.43 12.18 -8.36
CA GLY A 2 -5.06 12.40 -7.05
C GLY A 2 -4.58 13.70 -6.42
N LYS A 3 -5.44 14.37 -5.64
CA LYS A 3 -5.05 15.49 -4.77
C LYS A 3 -4.96 14.99 -3.34
N ARG A 4 -3.88 15.33 -2.63
CA ARG A 4 -3.79 15.04 -1.20
C ARG A 4 -4.84 15.87 -0.46
N GLU A 5 -5.70 15.23 0.34
CA GLU A 5 -6.77 15.93 1.06
C GLU A 5 -6.24 17.05 1.97
N LYS A 6 -5.12 16.81 2.67
CA LYS A 6 -4.58 17.77 3.64
C LYS A 6 -3.85 18.96 3.01
N THR A 7 -3.27 18.81 1.81
CA THR A 7 -2.34 19.81 1.25
C THR A 7 -2.72 20.30 -0.14
N GLY A 8 -3.70 19.70 -0.81
CA GLY A 8 -4.11 20.07 -2.17
C GLY A 8 -3.08 19.74 -3.27
N VAL A 9 -1.84 19.40 -2.90
CA VAL A 9 -0.76 19.01 -3.81
C VAL A 9 -1.14 17.73 -4.57
N ASN A 10 -0.99 17.78 -5.89
CA ASN A 10 -1.15 16.62 -6.76
C ASN A 10 -0.09 15.57 -6.44
N PHE A 11 -0.47 14.31 -6.44
CA PHE A 11 0.47 13.21 -6.28
C PHE A 11 0.25 12.15 -7.36
N ASN A 12 1.35 11.52 -7.75
CA ASN A 12 1.36 10.39 -8.67
C ASN A 12 2.16 9.26 -8.02
N ILE A 13 1.59 8.07 -7.97
CA ILE A 13 2.23 6.88 -7.38
C ILE A 13 2.38 5.85 -8.49
N PRO A 14 3.62 5.55 -8.92
CA PRO A 14 3.88 4.45 -9.84
C PRO A 14 3.41 3.14 -9.22
N LEU A 15 2.65 2.35 -9.98
CA LEU A 15 2.23 1.02 -9.56
C LEU A 15 3.19 -0.02 -10.12
N LEU A 16 3.55 -0.99 -9.29
CA LEU A 16 4.23 -2.19 -9.74
C LEU A 16 3.24 -3.13 -10.46
N GLU A 17 3.77 -4.06 -11.25
CA GLU A 17 2.95 -5.02 -12.00
C GLU A 17 1.99 -5.82 -11.09
N VAL A 18 2.44 -6.24 -9.91
CA VAL A 18 1.61 -7.02 -8.97
C VAL A 18 0.37 -6.22 -8.48
N PRO A 19 0.51 -5.02 -7.88
CA PRO A 19 -0.63 -4.15 -7.59
C PRO A 19 -1.54 -3.92 -8.79
N LYS A 20 -0.98 -3.69 -9.99
CA LYS A 20 -1.76 -3.44 -11.21
C LYS A 20 -2.63 -4.64 -11.59
N MET A 21 -2.08 -5.86 -11.56
CA MET A 21 -2.85 -7.09 -11.79
C MET A 21 -3.99 -7.26 -10.78
N ILE A 22 -3.77 -6.88 -9.51
CA ILE A 22 -4.82 -6.92 -8.48
C ILE A 22 -5.94 -5.93 -8.83
N LEU A 23 -5.61 -4.70 -9.26
CA LEU A 23 -6.63 -3.73 -9.67
C LEU A 23 -7.43 -4.23 -10.88
N ASP A 24 -6.73 -4.80 -11.87
CA ASP A 24 -7.36 -5.32 -13.08
C ASP A 24 -8.32 -6.48 -12.79
N LYS A 25 -8.01 -7.33 -11.78
CA LYS A 25 -8.90 -8.40 -11.32
C LYS A 25 -10.27 -7.90 -10.83
N TYR A 26 -10.31 -6.72 -10.21
CA TYR A 26 -11.54 -6.17 -9.63
C TYR A 26 -12.23 -5.12 -10.52
N LYS A 27 -11.64 -4.81 -11.68
CA LYS A 27 -12.14 -3.79 -12.60
C LYS A 27 -13.52 -4.17 -13.14
N GLY A 28 -14.52 -3.33 -12.86
CA GLY A 28 -15.91 -3.53 -13.31
C GLY A 28 -16.70 -4.57 -12.52
N SER A 29 -16.10 -5.21 -11.52
CA SER A 29 -16.73 -6.30 -10.75
C SER A 29 -17.35 -5.85 -9.43
N LEU A 30 -17.04 -4.62 -8.97
CA LEU A 30 -17.43 -4.14 -7.65
C LEU A 30 -18.58 -3.12 -7.72
N PRO A 31 -19.54 -3.17 -6.78
CA PRO A 31 -20.60 -2.16 -6.68
C PRO A 31 -20.02 -0.81 -6.20
N ASN A 32 -20.75 0.28 -6.41
CA ASN A 32 -20.43 1.61 -5.88
C ASN A 32 -19.12 2.24 -6.39
N ASN A 33 -18.62 1.80 -7.55
CA ASN A 33 -17.46 2.39 -8.24
C ASN A 33 -16.18 2.40 -7.37
N VAL A 34 -16.03 1.42 -6.48
CA VAL A 34 -14.80 1.23 -5.69
C VAL A 34 -13.78 0.41 -6.47
N VAL A 35 -12.49 0.69 -6.24
CA VAL A 35 -11.39 0.04 -6.97
C VAL A 35 -11.01 -1.33 -6.37
N LEU A 36 -11.25 -1.52 -5.07
CA LEU A 36 -10.92 -2.74 -4.32
C LEU A 36 -12.02 -3.05 -3.30
N PRO A 37 -12.25 -4.33 -2.96
CA PRO A 37 -13.12 -4.70 -1.85
C PRO A 37 -12.37 -4.46 -0.53
N VAL A 38 -12.51 -3.27 0.03
CA VAL A 38 -11.79 -2.88 1.26
C VAL A 38 -12.56 -3.35 2.50
N LEU A 39 -11.90 -4.17 3.31
CA LEU A 39 -12.39 -4.62 4.62
C LEU A 39 -12.12 -3.55 5.70
N SER A 40 -12.74 -3.68 6.87
CA SER A 40 -12.37 -2.86 8.03
C SER A 40 -10.92 -3.12 8.43
N ASN A 41 -10.25 -2.10 8.98
CA ASN A 41 -8.86 -2.21 9.45
C ASN A 41 -8.67 -3.36 10.44
N GLN A 42 -9.64 -3.59 11.32
CA GLN A 42 -9.63 -4.70 12.28
C GLN A 42 -9.58 -6.06 11.58
N LYS A 43 -10.46 -6.29 10.59
CA LYS A 43 -10.48 -7.54 9.81
C LYS A 43 -9.19 -7.71 9.00
N MET A 44 -8.70 -6.63 8.37
CA MET A 44 -7.47 -6.70 7.61
C MET A 44 -6.26 -7.05 8.49
N ASN A 45 -6.15 -6.46 9.69
CA ASN A 45 -5.09 -6.78 10.63
C ASN A 45 -5.17 -8.24 11.12
N ALA A 46 -6.37 -8.80 11.31
CA ALA A 46 -6.53 -10.22 11.65
C ALA A 46 -6.00 -11.13 10.52
N TYR A 47 -6.35 -10.84 9.27
CA TYR A 47 -5.83 -11.60 8.13
C TYR A 47 -4.32 -11.44 7.93
N LEU A 48 -3.76 -10.26 8.20
CA LEU A 48 -2.31 -10.06 8.15
C LEU A 48 -1.57 -10.91 9.19
N LYS A 49 -2.15 -11.08 10.39
CA LYS A 49 -1.57 -11.97 11.42
C LYS A 49 -1.59 -13.42 10.96
N GLU A 50 -2.73 -13.90 10.46
CA GLU A 50 -2.87 -15.26 9.94
C GLU A 50 -1.88 -15.54 8.79
N ILE A 51 -1.71 -14.60 7.85
CA ILE A 51 -0.71 -14.72 6.78
C ILE A 51 0.71 -14.75 7.36
N GLY A 52 1.00 -13.92 8.36
CA GLY A 52 2.27 -13.91 9.07
C GLY A 52 2.59 -15.26 9.69
N ASP A 53 1.62 -15.86 10.39
CA ASP A 53 1.74 -17.17 11.03
C ASP A 53 1.99 -18.27 9.98
N LEU A 54 1.22 -18.27 8.88
CA LEU A 54 1.39 -19.23 7.77
C LEU A 54 2.74 -19.10 7.07
N CYS A 55 3.30 -17.90 7.01
CA CYS A 55 4.61 -17.63 6.42
C CYS A 55 5.77 -17.78 7.42
N GLY A 56 5.51 -18.09 8.70
CA GLY A 56 6.53 -18.18 9.74
C GLY A 56 7.20 -16.84 10.06
N ILE A 57 6.48 -15.72 9.90
CA ILE A 57 6.99 -14.38 10.18
C ILE A 57 6.70 -14.02 11.63
N GLU A 58 7.73 -13.99 12.47
CA GLU A 58 7.60 -13.67 13.91
C GLU A 58 7.22 -12.21 14.20
N LYS A 59 7.48 -11.30 13.25
CA LYS A 59 7.14 -9.88 13.39
C LYS A 59 5.68 -9.62 13.04
N GLU A 60 5.01 -8.81 13.86
CA GLU A 60 3.61 -8.43 13.60
C GLU A 60 3.48 -7.64 12.29
N LEU A 61 2.77 -8.24 11.32
CA LEU A 61 2.47 -7.62 10.04
C LEU A 61 1.41 -6.52 10.21
N THR A 62 1.84 -5.28 10.07
CA THR A 62 0.96 -4.10 10.12
C THR A 62 1.17 -3.24 8.87
N PHE A 63 0.21 -2.37 8.58
CA PHE A 63 0.37 -1.37 7.52
C PHE A 63 1.56 -0.44 7.75
N HIS A 64 1.86 -0.12 9.02
CA HIS A 64 3.01 0.72 9.34
C HIS A 64 4.33 0.01 9.03
N LEU A 65 4.42 -1.29 9.34
CA LEU A 65 5.58 -2.10 9.01
C LEU A 65 5.76 -2.22 7.49
N ALA A 66 4.70 -2.59 6.75
CA ALA A 66 4.73 -2.74 5.30
C ALA A 66 5.22 -1.47 4.60
N ARG A 67 4.75 -0.32 5.10
CA ARG A 67 5.12 1.01 4.65
C ARG A 67 6.61 1.31 4.85
N HIS A 68 7.15 1.05 6.05
CA HIS A 68 8.58 1.21 6.32
C HIS A 68 9.43 0.27 5.46
N SER A 69 9.02 -1.00 5.35
CA SER A 69 9.69 -1.98 4.50
C SER A 69 9.72 -1.53 3.04
N PHE A 70 8.63 -0.98 2.51
CA PHE A 70 8.58 -0.45 1.15
C PHE A 70 9.55 0.73 0.95
N ALA A 71 9.64 1.64 1.92
CA ALA A 71 10.59 2.74 1.86
C ALA A 71 12.05 2.26 1.85
N THR A 72 12.41 1.34 2.74
CA THR A 72 13.76 0.75 2.74
C THR A 72 14.06 0.03 1.43
N LEU A 73 13.10 -0.72 0.88
CA LEU A 73 13.25 -1.44 -0.38
C LEU A 73 13.40 -0.51 -1.59
N THR A 74 12.67 0.60 -1.63
CA THR A 74 12.77 1.56 -2.73
C THR A 74 14.09 2.32 -2.68
N LEU A 75 14.54 2.70 -1.49
CA LEU A 75 15.86 3.30 -1.29
C LEU A 75 17.00 2.34 -1.66
N SER A 76 16.92 1.07 -1.27
CA SER A 76 17.94 0.08 -1.62
C SER A 76 18.00 -0.23 -3.12
N LYS A 77 16.88 -0.06 -3.84
CA LYS A 77 16.80 -0.16 -5.30
C LYS A 77 17.20 1.12 -6.04
N GLY A 78 17.77 2.11 -5.35
CA GLY A 78 18.32 3.33 -5.96
C GLY A 78 17.29 4.41 -6.29
N VAL A 79 16.06 4.31 -5.79
CA VAL A 79 15.06 5.39 -5.92
C VAL A 79 15.45 6.54 -4.99
N SER A 80 15.48 7.77 -5.51
CA SER A 80 15.87 8.94 -4.72
C SER A 80 14.93 9.18 -3.53
N ILE A 81 15.48 9.64 -2.40
CA ILE A 81 14.69 9.93 -1.19
C ILE A 81 13.58 10.96 -1.42
N GLU A 82 13.81 11.91 -2.33
CA GLU A 82 12.81 12.90 -2.76
C GLU A 82 11.59 12.22 -3.41
N SER A 83 11.84 11.21 -4.24
CA SER A 83 10.79 10.43 -4.90
C SER A 83 10.01 9.55 -3.90
N VAL A 84 10.69 8.97 -2.92
CA VAL A 84 10.05 8.18 -1.84
C VAL A 84 9.25 9.08 -0.89
N SER A 85 9.77 10.26 -0.54
CA SER A 85 9.11 11.27 0.30
C SER A 85 7.83 11.82 -0.34
N ASN A 86 7.85 12.07 -1.65
CA ASN A 86 6.69 12.50 -2.42
C ASN A 86 5.59 11.43 -2.50
N THR A 87 5.91 10.16 -2.30
CA THR A 87 4.93 9.06 -2.31
C THR A 87 4.05 9.05 -1.05
N LYS A 88 4.36 9.85 0.00
CA LYS A 88 3.65 9.89 1.30
C LYS A 88 3.24 8.53 1.86
N LEU A 89 3.96 7.48 1.46
CA LEU A 89 4.09 6.24 2.22
C LEU A 89 5.04 6.47 3.41
N LEU A 90 5.39 7.69 3.81
CA LEU A 90 6.34 7.91 4.90
C LEU A 90 5.96 9.01 5.90
N SER A 91 4.86 9.75 5.68
CA SER A 91 4.40 10.68 6.71
C SER A 91 3.54 9.94 7.73
N ARG A 92 4.07 9.85 8.95
CA ARG A 92 3.40 9.66 10.26
C ARG A 92 1.96 9.16 10.20
#